data_AF-A0A8T1WY85-F1
#
_entry.id   AF-A0A8T1WY85-F1
#
_cell.length_a   1.000
_cell.length_b   1.000
_cell.length_c   1.000
_cell.angle_alpha   90.00
_cell.angle_beta   90.00
_cell.angle_gamma   90.00
#
_symmetry.space_group_name_H-M   'P 1'
#
loop_
_entity.id
_entity.type
_entity.pdbx_description
1 polymer ?
#
loop_
_entity_poly.entity_id
_entity_poly.type
_entity_poly.pdbx_seq_one_letter_code
_entity_poly.pdbx_strand_id
1 'polypeptide(L)'
;MSIRALCYAAIVTAIGRLTSAQLGVPVGNLCSALNNCNGNGRCNSQSKTCECFQGFGASTDIAEYRSPDCSLRTCPAGPSWNDIPTSATTAHSKTECSSAGFCDRSLGTCSCYSGFEGAACQRSSCPNGCSGHGQCISMSEMAAATNAFPLSPATTYGGDVTATTWDQDRIYGCLCDSSWPVGLGAGESQQSQWFGPDCSMLHCPSGDDPMTAVVETNCVGVTAPGGGGVGGTDNLCHVDCSNRGICDYSSGECSCFPGFYGSNCASLSPVT
;
A
#
# COMPACT_ATOMS: atom_id res chain seq x y z
N MET A 1 84.02 -61.61 -32.81
CA MET A 1 82.66 -62.10 -33.11
C MET A 1 82.43 -63.38 -32.32
N SER A 2 81.75 -63.32 -31.17
CA SER A 2 81.31 -64.49 -30.40
C SER A 2 80.27 -64.09 -29.32
N ILE A 3 79.00 -64.36 -29.62
CA ILE A 3 78.01 -65.19 -28.89
C ILE A 3 77.93 -65.16 -27.33
N ARG A 4 76.68 -64.96 -26.87
CA ARG A 4 75.93 -65.44 -25.65
C ARG A 4 76.03 -64.70 -24.29
N ALA A 5 74.87 -64.23 -23.80
CA ALA A 5 74.05 -64.84 -22.71
C ALA A 5 73.47 -63.88 -21.63
N LEU A 6 72.15 -64.03 -21.40
CA LEU A 6 71.37 -64.03 -20.14
C LEU A 6 70.87 -62.75 -19.44
N CYS A 7 69.52 -62.73 -19.33
CA CYS A 7 68.61 -62.35 -18.22
C CYS A 7 68.69 -60.97 -17.55
N TYR A 8 67.54 -60.26 -17.44
CA TYR A 8 67.00 -59.82 -16.13
C TYR A 8 65.48 -59.56 -16.19
N ALA A 9 64.88 -59.66 -15.00
CA ALA A 9 63.49 -59.95 -14.65
C ALA A 9 62.40 -58.92 -15.01
N ALA A 10 61.16 -59.43 -14.99
CA ALA A 10 59.89 -58.73 -15.10
C ALA A 10 59.57 -57.82 -13.89
N ILE A 11 58.86 -56.72 -14.15
CA ILE A 11 57.97 -56.05 -13.19
C ILE A 11 56.64 -55.78 -13.89
N VAL A 12 55.61 -56.54 -13.50
CA VAL A 12 54.21 -56.29 -13.86
C VAL A 12 53.63 -55.33 -12.82
N THR A 13 53.41 -54.07 -13.18
CA THR A 13 52.64 -53.13 -12.36
C THR A 13 51.17 -53.23 -12.73
N ALA A 14 50.38 -53.79 -11.82
CA ALA A 14 48.93 -53.89 -11.93
C ALA A 14 48.29 -52.49 -11.85
N ILE A 15 47.61 -52.09 -12.93
CA ILE A 15 46.80 -50.87 -12.96
C ILE A 15 45.43 -51.23 -12.38
N GLY A 16 45.26 -51.00 -11.07
CA GLY A 16 43.97 -51.16 -10.40
C GLY A 16 42.95 -50.18 -11.00
N ARG A 17 41.85 -50.71 -11.54
CA ARG A 17 40.70 -49.91 -11.97
C ARG A 17 40.08 -49.27 -10.73
N LEU A 18 40.24 -47.95 -10.58
CA LEU A 18 39.44 -47.15 -9.66
C LEU A 18 38.00 -47.16 -10.17
N THR A 19 37.20 -48.09 -9.68
CA THR A 19 35.74 -47.97 -9.77
C THR A 19 35.35 -46.80 -8.86
N SER A 20 34.89 -45.70 -9.45
CA SER A 20 34.18 -44.66 -8.70
C SER A 20 33.07 -45.35 -7.92
N ALA A 21 33.20 -45.41 -6.60
CA ALA A 21 32.08 -45.69 -5.74
C ALA A 21 31.11 -44.51 -5.92
N GLN A 22 30.12 -44.67 -6.79
CA GLN A 22 28.89 -43.91 -6.64
C GLN A 22 28.39 -44.26 -5.24
N LEU A 23 28.60 -43.35 -4.29
CA LEU A 23 27.80 -43.33 -3.07
C LEU A 23 26.35 -43.34 -3.56
N GLY A 24 25.73 -44.52 -3.50
CA GLY A 24 24.35 -44.67 -3.90
C GLY A 24 23.56 -43.63 -3.12
N VAL A 25 22.97 -42.67 -3.83
CA VAL A 25 21.85 -41.91 -3.28
C VAL A 25 20.90 -42.98 -2.78
N PRO A 26 20.49 -42.99 -1.50
CA PRO A 26 19.61 -44.04 -1.01
C PRO A 26 18.34 -44.01 -1.86
N VAL A 27 18.21 -44.98 -2.77
CA VAL A 27 17.02 -45.15 -3.61
C VAL A 27 16.02 -45.88 -2.72
N GLY A 28 15.43 -45.14 -1.78
CA GLY A 28 14.56 -45.71 -0.77
C GLY A 28 14.03 -44.64 0.20
N ASN A 29 12.73 -44.38 0.10
CA ASN A 29 11.84 -43.86 1.14
C ASN A 29 12.51 -43.00 2.23
N LEU A 30 12.97 -41.80 1.86
CA LEU A 30 13.61 -40.91 2.83
C LEU A 30 12.58 -40.20 3.71
N CYS A 31 11.45 -39.76 3.13
CA CYS A 31 10.36 -39.07 3.83
C CYS A 31 8.98 -39.46 3.28
N SER A 32 8.71 -40.75 2.95
CA SER A 32 7.39 -41.11 2.35
C SER A 32 6.21 -40.82 3.26
N ALA A 33 6.38 -40.91 4.59
CA ALA A 33 5.35 -40.56 5.56
C ALA A 33 4.94 -39.08 5.49
N LEU A 34 5.79 -38.25 4.88
CA LEU A 34 5.56 -36.83 4.58
C LEU A 34 5.48 -36.62 3.05
N ASN A 35 4.95 -37.60 2.32
CA ASN A 35 4.75 -37.52 0.86
C ASN A 35 6.00 -37.09 0.07
N ASN A 36 7.18 -37.46 0.55
CA ASN A 36 8.48 -37.01 0.02
C ASN A 36 8.56 -35.47 -0.09
N CYS A 37 8.11 -34.79 0.96
CA CYS A 37 8.08 -33.32 1.06
C CYS A 37 7.25 -32.64 -0.04
N ASN A 38 6.31 -33.38 -0.65
CA ASN A 38 5.47 -32.95 -1.78
C ASN A 38 6.24 -32.29 -2.94
N GLY A 39 7.54 -32.60 -3.09
CA GLY A 39 8.43 -31.94 -4.05
C GLY A 39 8.80 -30.48 -3.70
N ASN A 40 8.28 -29.94 -2.61
CA ASN A 40 8.49 -28.57 -2.13
C ASN A 40 9.50 -28.48 -0.99
N GLY A 41 10.34 -29.50 -0.83
CA GLY A 41 11.37 -29.50 0.20
C GLY A 41 12.42 -30.58 -0.02
N ARG A 42 13.51 -30.47 0.75
CA ARG A 42 14.56 -31.49 0.82
C ARG A 42 14.32 -32.37 2.03
N CYS A 43 14.31 -33.68 1.82
CA CYS A 43 14.19 -34.62 2.93
C CYS A 43 15.53 -34.78 3.65
N ASN A 44 15.53 -34.59 4.97
CA ASN A 44 16.63 -34.96 5.82
C ASN A 44 16.56 -36.46 6.13
N SER A 45 17.53 -37.22 5.64
CA SER A 45 17.52 -38.69 5.70
C SER A 45 17.70 -39.25 7.11
N GLN A 46 18.27 -38.47 8.04
CA GLN A 46 18.57 -38.86 9.41
C GLN A 46 17.38 -38.57 10.34
N SER A 47 16.86 -37.34 10.32
CA SER A 47 15.72 -36.94 11.15
C SER A 47 14.37 -37.34 10.58
N LYS A 48 14.30 -37.77 9.30
CA LYS A 48 13.05 -38.10 8.59
C LYS A 48 12.07 -36.92 8.53
N THR A 49 12.60 -35.69 8.50
CA THR A 49 11.83 -34.45 8.39
C THR A 49 12.10 -33.74 7.07
N CYS A 50 11.18 -32.88 6.65
CA CYS A 50 11.35 -32.06 5.45
C CYS A 50 11.90 -30.66 5.79
N GLU A 51 12.90 -30.23 5.04
CA GLU A 51 13.36 -28.85 4.96
C GLU A 51 12.68 -28.18 3.76
N CYS A 52 11.60 -27.44 4.02
CA CYS A 52 10.78 -26.85 2.97
C CYS A 52 11.49 -25.72 2.23
N PHE A 53 11.13 -25.56 0.95
CA PHE A 53 11.55 -24.43 0.13
C PHE A 53 10.79 -23.16 0.50
N GLN A 54 11.35 -22.01 0.12
CA GLN A 54 10.75 -20.70 0.36
C GLN A 54 9.34 -20.64 -0.25
N GLY A 55 8.39 -20.11 0.51
CA GLY A 55 6.98 -20.08 0.12
C GLY A 55 6.20 -21.35 0.48
N PHE A 56 6.84 -22.34 1.12
CA PHE A 56 6.21 -23.61 1.58
C PHE A 56 6.53 -23.95 3.05
N GLY A 57 7.04 -22.97 3.81
CA GLY A 57 7.37 -23.15 5.21
C GLY A 57 8.86 -23.32 5.46
N ALA A 58 9.70 -22.68 4.64
CA ALA A 58 11.12 -22.57 4.94
C ALA A 58 11.34 -21.86 6.28
N SER A 59 12.52 -22.05 6.88
CA SER A 59 12.93 -21.33 8.09
C SER A 59 13.00 -19.81 7.91
N THR A 60 13.18 -19.36 6.66
CA THR A 60 13.17 -17.94 6.27
C THR A 60 11.77 -17.36 6.08
N ASP A 61 10.74 -18.21 5.94
CA ASP A 61 9.36 -17.75 5.78
C ASP A 61 8.80 -17.28 7.12
N ILE A 62 8.13 -16.13 7.13
CA ILE A 62 7.34 -15.67 8.28
C ILE A 62 5.94 -16.26 8.12
N ALA A 63 5.69 -17.37 8.81
CA ALA A 63 4.46 -18.13 8.71
C ALA A 63 4.01 -18.57 10.09
N GLU A 64 2.71 -18.46 10.37
CA GLU A 64 2.13 -18.93 11.63
C GLU A 64 2.18 -20.46 11.73
N TYR A 65 1.99 -21.14 10.60
CA TYR A 65 2.06 -22.59 10.51
C TYR A 65 2.84 -23.02 9.28
N ARG A 66 3.76 -23.97 9.48
CA ARG A 66 4.58 -24.59 8.44
C ARG A 66 4.17 -26.04 8.31
N SER A 67 3.72 -26.45 7.11
CA SER A 67 3.33 -27.85 6.91
C SER A 67 4.56 -28.75 7.04
N PRO A 68 4.54 -29.80 7.88
CA PRO A 68 5.67 -30.70 8.04
C PRO A 68 6.10 -31.42 6.75
N ASP A 69 5.19 -31.53 5.77
CA ASP A 69 5.41 -32.17 4.49
C ASP A 69 5.57 -31.17 3.32
N CYS A 70 5.64 -29.86 3.61
CA CYS A 70 5.76 -28.81 2.61
C CYS A 70 4.62 -28.76 1.56
N SER A 71 3.46 -29.35 1.85
CA SER A 71 2.29 -29.32 0.94
C SER A 71 1.61 -27.94 0.87
N LEU A 72 1.72 -27.15 1.94
CA LEU A 72 1.04 -25.86 2.06
C LEU A 72 1.98 -24.70 1.76
N ARG A 73 1.43 -23.66 1.13
CA ARG A 73 2.11 -22.40 0.86
C ARG A 73 2.23 -21.56 2.13
N THR A 74 3.14 -20.60 2.16
CA THR A 74 3.15 -19.52 3.16
C THR A 74 2.72 -18.22 2.49
N CYS A 75 2.06 -17.34 3.23
CA CYS A 75 1.63 -16.06 2.68
C CYS A 75 2.68 -14.95 2.86
N PRO A 76 2.56 -13.85 2.08
CA PRO A 76 3.36 -12.66 2.30
C PRO A 76 3.22 -12.14 3.73
N ALA A 77 4.32 -11.60 4.27
CA ALA A 77 4.36 -11.00 5.58
C ALA A 77 4.72 -9.51 5.46
N GLY A 78 4.03 -8.70 6.25
CA GLY A 78 4.27 -7.27 6.37
C GLY A 78 4.30 -6.87 7.85
N PRO A 79 4.59 -5.60 8.16
CA PRO A 79 4.50 -5.08 9.52
C PRO A 79 3.12 -5.38 10.12
N SER A 80 3.07 -5.84 11.37
CA SER A 80 1.80 -6.13 12.07
C SER A 80 0.99 -4.86 12.29
N TRP A 81 -0.34 -4.95 12.23
CA TRP A 81 -1.24 -3.87 12.64
C TRP A 81 -1.50 -3.84 14.15
N ASN A 82 -1.37 -4.98 14.82
CA ASN A 82 -1.84 -5.21 16.17
C ASN A 82 -0.85 -6.09 16.96
N ASP A 83 0.46 -5.89 16.77
CA ASP A 83 1.45 -6.53 17.65
C ASP A 83 1.58 -5.80 18.98
N ILE A 84 2.07 -6.54 19.98
CA ILE A 84 2.38 -6.00 21.28
C ILE A 84 3.78 -5.36 21.20
N PRO A 85 3.94 -4.05 21.52
CA PRO A 85 5.24 -3.40 21.52
C PRO A 85 6.22 -4.14 22.44
N THR A 86 7.45 -4.34 21.96
CA THR A 86 8.52 -4.97 22.75
C THR A 86 9.33 -3.95 23.55
N SER A 87 9.25 -2.66 23.16
CA SER A 87 9.83 -1.53 23.89
C SER A 87 9.00 -0.26 23.64
N ALA A 88 9.35 0.84 24.31
CA ALA A 88 8.72 2.14 24.09
C ALA A 88 8.88 2.67 22.64
N THR A 89 9.85 2.16 21.88
CA THR A 89 10.16 2.61 20.51
C THR A 89 10.25 1.45 19.52
N THR A 90 9.70 0.27 19.85
CA THR A 90 9.78 -0.92 18.99
C THR A 90 8.47 -1.68 18.99
N ALA A 91 7.80 -1.66 17.83
CA ALA A 91 6.56 -2.36 17.52
C ALA A 91 6.53 -2.69 16.00
N HIS A 92 5.40 -3.17 15.51
CA HIS A 92 5.13 -3.54 14.12
C HIS A 92 6.07 -4.60 13.54
N SER A 93 6.39 -5.62 14.33
CA SER A 93 7.14 -6.79 13.86
C SER A 93 6.44 -7.42 12.65
N LYS A 94 7.23 -7.96 11.70
CA LYS A 94 6.67 -8.61 10.51
C LYS A 94 5.92 -9.87 10.90
N THR A 95 4.75 -10.05 10.31
CA THR A 95 3.85 -11.19 10.56
C THR A 95 3.09 -11.55 9.29
N GLU A 96 2.68 -12.81 9.18
CA GLU A 96 1.91 -13.33 8.04
C GLU A 96 0.62 -12.51 7.88
N CYS A 97 0.36 -12.03 6.66
CA CYS A 97 -0.77 -11.17 6.33
C CYS A 97 -0.92 -9.93 7.24
N SER A 98 0.19 -9.40 7.77
CA SER A 98 0.21 -8.21 8.63
C SER A 98 -0.75 -8.28 9.83
N SER A 99 -1.16 -9.50 10.22
CA SER A 99 -2.21 -9.76 11.21
C SER A 99 -3.56 -9.11 10.88
N ALA A 100 -3.77 -8.74 9.62
CA ALA A 100 -4.97 -8.10 9.08
C ALA A 100 -5.60 -8.91 7.93
N GLY A 101 -5.42 -10.24 7.97
CA GLY A 101 -6.04 -11.14 7.02
C GLY A 101 -5.79 -12.61 7.37
N PHE A 102 -6.46 -13.48 6.64
CA PHE A 102 -6.23 -14.92 6.71
C PHE A 102 -5.36 -15.38 5.53
N CYS A 103 -4.41 -16.27 5.79
CA CYS A 103 -3.60 -16.86 4.73
C CYS A 103 -4.37 -18.00 4.03
N ASP A 104 -4.64 -17.86 2.73
CA ASP A 104 -5.00 -19.00 1.89
C ASP A 104 -3.73 -19.79 1.58
N ARG A 105 -3.56 -20.89 2.32
CA ARG A 105 -2.38 -21.76 2.24
C ARG A 105 -2.34 -22.63 0.99
N SER A 106 -3.41 -22.70 0.21
CA SER A 106 -3.40 -23.38 -1.09
C SER A 106 -2.80 -22.49 -2.19
N LEU A 107 -3.06 -21.18 -2.10
CA LEU A 107 -2.60 -20.18 -3.07
C LEU A 107 -1.30 -19.48 -2.63
N GLY A 108 -1.09 -19.35 -1.32
CA GLY A 108 -0.04 -18.51 -0.74
C GLY A 108 -0.38 -17.02 -0.82
N THR A 109 -1.66 -16.67 -0.70
CA THR A 109 -2.17 -15.29 -0.79
C THR A 109 -3.01 -14.92 0.43
N CYS A 110 -2.90 -13.67 0.88
CA CYS A 110 -3.68 -13.16 2.00
C CYS A 110 -5.09 -12.74 1.55
N SER A 111 -6.11 -13.18 2.30
CA SER A 111 -7.47 -12.66 2.25
C SER A 111 -7.61 -11.59 3.33
N CYS A 112 -7.55 -10.32 2.94
CA CYS A 112 -7.53 -9.20 3.87
C CYS A 112 -8.87 -8.96 4.56
N TYR A 113 -8.81 -8.50 5.81
CA TYR A 113 -9.97 -7.99 6.51
C TYR A 113 -10.45 -6.68 5.88
N SER A 114 -11.71 -6.33 6.14
CA SER A 114 -12.30 -5.08 5.68
C SER A 114 -11.44 -3.88 6.10
N GLY A 115 -11.16 -2.99 5.15
CA GLY A 115 -10.33 -1.80 5.37
C GLY A 115 -8.82 -2.04 5.23
N PHE A 116 -8.38 -3.24 4.83
CA PHE A 116 -6.98 -3.54 4.60
C PHE A 116 -6.73 -4.13 3.21
N GLU A 117 -5.58 -3.83 2.65
CA GLU A 117 -5.19 -4.14 1.28
C GLU A 117 -3.69 -4.39 1.13
N GLY A 118 -3.32 -4.84 -0.07
CA GLY A 118 -1.95 -5.20 -0.42
C GLY A 118 -1.70 -6.71 -0.28
N ALA A 119 -0.58 -7.18 -0.84
CA ALA A 119 -0.26 -8.61 -0.88
C ALA A 119 -0.19 -9.29 0.51
N ALA A 120 0.14 -8.51 1.54
CA ALA A 120 0.18 -8.95 2.92
C ALA A 120 -0.87 -8.22 3.79
N CYS A 121 -1.87 -7.54 3.23
CA CYS A 121 -2.82 -6.71 4.00
C CYS A 121 -2.13 -5.61 4.82
N GLN A 122 -0.97 -5.14 4.35
CA GLN A 122 -0.08 -4.28 5.10
C GLN A 122 -0.45 -2.79 5.09
N ARG A 123 -1.38 -2.39 4.22
CA ARG A 123 -1.87 -1.01 4.10
C ARG A 123 -3.37 -0.92 4.33
N SER A 124 -3.87 0.24 4.76
CA SER A 124 -5.30 0.52 4.81
C SER A 124 -5.86 0.71 3.41
N SER A 125 -7.11 0.31 3.20
CA SER A 125 -7.87 0.65 2.01
C SER A 125 -8.27 2.12 2.04
N CYS A 126 -8.37 2.75 0.87
CA CYS A 126 -9.07 4.02 0.77
C CYS A 126 -10.59 3.81 0.85
N PRO A 127 -11.32 4.65 1.62
CA PRO A 127 -12.78 4.61 1.67
C PRO A 127 -13.39 4.62 0.27
N ASN A 128 -14.25 3.64 -0.02
CA ASN A 128 -14.92 3.45 -1.31
C ASN A 128 -14.02 3.54 -2.56
N GLY A 129 -12.71 3.27 -2.43
CA GLY A 129 -11.76 3.46 -3.54
C GLY A 129 -11.72 4.90 -4.06
N CYS A 130 -11.91 5.89 -3.18
CA CYS A 130 -12.05 7.31 -3.52
C CYS A 130 -13.19 7.60 -4.51
N SER A 131 -14.21 6.73 -4.53
CA SER A 131 -15.42 6.85 -5.34
C SER A 131 -15.19 7.03 -6.85
N GLY A 132 -13.98 6.74 -7.35
CA GLY A 132 -13.59 7.03 -8.73
C GLY A 132 -13.35 8.53 -9.03
N HIS A 133 -13.29 9.37 -7.99
CA HIS A 133 -13.12 10.82 -8.06
C HIS A 133 -11.91 11.29 -7.25
N GLY A 134 -10.89 10.45 -7.15
CA GLY A 134 -9.65 10.79 -6.48
C GLY A 134 -8.60 9.69 -6.56
N GLN A 135 -7.44 10.03 -6.04
CA GLN A 135 -6.28 9.16 -5.95
C GLN A 135 -6.14 8.60 -4.54
N CYS A 136 -6.01 7.28 -4.44
CA CYS A 136 -5.70 6.62 -3.18
C CYS A 136 -4.19 6.69 -2.93
N ILE A 137 -3.77 7.61 -2.05
CA ILE A 137 -2.36 7.90 -1.78
C ILE A 137 -2.01 7.64 -0.32
N SER A 138 -0.74 7.35 -0.05
CA SER A 138 -0.27 7.16 1.32
C SER A 138 -0.26 8.47 2.11
N MET A 139 -0.14 8.39 3.44
CA MET A 139 0.09 9.58 4.25
C MET A 139 1.37 10.32 3.88
N SER A 140 2.44 9.60 3.49
CA SER A 140 3.71 10.21 3.05
C SER A 140 3.54 11.02 1.77
N GLU A 141 2.79 10.50 0.79
CA GLU A 141 2.44 11.22 -0.44
C GLU A 141 1.52 12.41 -0.15
N MET A 142 0.53 12.22 0.73
CA MET A 142 -0.40 13.28 1.14
C MET A 142 0.32 14.44 1.84
N ALA A 143 1.31 14.14 2.70
CA ALA A 143 2.11 15.16 3.37
C ALA A 143 2.91 16.04 2.40
N ALA A 144 3.35 15.46 1.27
CA ALA A 144 4.09 16.17 0.23
C ALA A 144 3.20 16.92 -0.77
N ALA A 145 1.90 16.61 -0.80
CA ALA A 145 0.94 17.19 -1.73
C ALA A 145 0.43 18.56 -1.26
N THR A 146 0.81 19.63 -1.95
CA THR A 146 0.36 21.00 -1.63
C THR A 146 -1.11 21.27 -1.94
N ASN A 147 -1.75 20.36 -2.67
CA ASN A 147 -3.18 20.39 -3.01
C ASN A 147 -4.02 19.44 -2.15
N ALA A 148 -3.41 18.70 -1.20
CA ALA A 148 -4.14 17.85 -0.27
C ALA A 148 -4.69 18.66 0.91
N PHE A 149 -5.86 18.28 1.42
CA PHE A 149 -6.45 18.91 2.60
C PHE A 149 -5.87 18.35 3.91
N PRO A 150 -5.57 19.22 4.89
CA PRO A 150 -5.60 20.67 4.83
C PRO A 150 -4.47 21.25 3.97
N LEU A 151 -4.79 22.28 3.16
CA LEU A 151 -3.81 22.94 2.29
C LEU A 151 -2.69 23.53 3.12
N SER A 152 -1.47 23.03 2.89
CA SER A 152 -0.27 23.43 3.61
C SER A 152 0.95 23.33 2.70
N PRO A 153 2.07 23.98 3.04
CA PRO A 153 3.33 23.74 2.36
C PRO A 153 3.71 22.26 2.43
N ALA A 154 4.34 21.74 1.37
CA ALA A 154 4.77 20.34 1.34
C ALA A 154 5.64 20.02 2.56
N THR A 155 5.28 18.95 3.25
CA THR A 155 6.03 18.38 4.37
C THR A 155 6.48 16.97 4.03
N THR A 156 7.42 16.45 4.80
CA THR A 156 7.93 15.10 4.62
C THR A 156 7.99 14.39 5.96
N TYR A 157 7.71 13.09 5.94
CA TYR A 157 8.02 12.23 7.06
C TYR A 157 9.55 12.15 7.25
N GLY A 158 9.99 12.27 8.51
CA GLY A 158 11.40 12.20 8.88
C GLY A 158 11.66 11.09 9.89
N GLY A 159 12.74 10.34 9.71
CA GLY A 159 13.15 9.26 10.62
C GLY A 159 13.17 7.88 9.96
N ASP A 160 13.38 6.85 10.78
CA ASP A 160 13.45 5.46 10.31
C ASP A 160 12.05 4.94 9.96
N VAL A 161 11.89 4.44 8.73
CA VAL A 161 10.61 3.97 8.18
C VAL A 161 10.05 2.71 8.86
N THR A 162 10.87 2.01 9.65
CA THR A 162 10.48 0.80 10.38
C THR A 162 10.21 1.05 11.86
N ALA A 163 10.58 2.23 12.37
CA ALA A 163 10.42 2.57 13.78
C ALA A 163 9.65 3.89 13.99
N THR A 164 10.14 4.99 13.42
CA THR A 164 9.61 6.34 13.67
C THR A 164 8.41 6.67 12.79
N THR A 165 8.46 6.25 11.53
CA THR A 165 7.48 6.63 10.48
C THR A 165 6.89 5.40 9.83
N TRP A 166 6.60 4.38 10.64
CA TRP A 166 6.11 3.08 10.20
C TRP A 166 4.75 3.15 9.49
N ASP A 167 3.95 4.16 9.81
CA ASP A 167 2.60 4.40 9.31
C ASP A 167 2.57 5.13 7.98
N GLN A 168 3.66 5.83 7.62
CA GLN A 168 3.73 6.78 6.49
C GLN A 168 3.31 6.15 5.15
N ASP A 169 3.64 4.87 4.93
CA ASP A 169 3.34 4.11 3.70
C ASP A 169 2.32 2.98 3.94
N ARG A 170 1.62 3.03 5.08
CA ARG A 170 0.62 2.03 5.48
C ARG A 170 -0.77 2.61 5.64
N ILE A 171 -0.87 3.88 5.99
CA ILE A 171 -2.14 4.58 6.07
C ILE A 171 -2.36 5.33 4.76
N TYR A 172 -3.55 5.20 4.20
CA TYR A 172 -3.93 5.74 2.91
C TYR A 172 -5.20 6.59 3.06
N GLY A 173 -5.30 7.63 2.23
CA GLY A 173 -6.46 8.49 2.12
C GLY A 173 -6.68 8.93 0.69
N CYS A 174 -7.75 9.68 0.46
CA CYS A 174 -8.13 10.14 -0.86
C CYS A 174 -7.70 11.58 -1.10
N LEU A 175 -6.92 11.80 -2.16
CA LEU A 175 -6.71 13.11 -2.76
C LEU A 175 -7.75 13.28 -3.87
N CYS A 176 -8.74 14.14 -3.66
CA CYS A 176 -9.87 14.27 -4.56
C CYS A 176 -9.54 15.03 -5.83
N ASP A 177 -10.13 14.59 -6.94
CA ASP A 177 -9.95 15.19 -8.25
C ASP A 177 -10.61 16.57 -8.33
N SER A 178 -10.03 17.43 -9.15
CA SER A 178 -10.55 18.78 -9.37
C SER A 178 -10.34 19.24 -10.81
N SER A 179 -11.38 19.81 -11.42
CA SER A 179 -11.26 20.46 -12.72
C SER A 179 -10.60 21.84 -12.67
N TRP A 180 -10.41 22.41 -11.47
CA TRP A 180 -9.72 23.67 -11.25
C TRP A 180 -8.46 23.49 -10.37
N PRO A 181 -7.46 24.37 -10.49
CA PRO A 181 -6.27 24.34 -9.63
C PRO A 181 -6.65 24.50 -8.16
N VAL A 182 -6.10 23.64 -7.30
CA VAL A 182 -6.34 23.63 -5.85
C VAL A 182 -5.07 24.05 -5.14
N GLY A 183 -5.16 25.06 -4.28
CA GLY A 183 -4.02 25.61 -3.58
C GLY A 183 -4.25 27.01 -3.02
N LEU A 184 -3.16 27.69 -2.69
CA LEU A 184 -3.13 28.97 -1.98
C LEU A 184 -2.63 30.12 -2.87
N GLY A 185 -2.25 29.84 -4.11
CA GLY A 185 -1.72 30.80 -5.07
C GLY A 185 -2.79 31.53 -5.89
N ALA A 186 -2.31 32.40 -6.77
CA ALA A 186 -3.14 33.18 -7.69
C ALA A 186 -3.92 32.28 -8.65
N GLY A 187 -5.25 32.47 -8.71
CA GLY A 187 -6.15 31.68 -9.55
C GLY A 187 -6.43 30.25 -9.05
N GLU A 188 -5.83 29.85 -7.91
CA GLU A 188 -6.12 28.58 -7.27
C GLU A 188 -7.31 28.72 -6.31
N SER A 189 -8.08 27.65 -6.14
CA SER A 189 -9.17 27.60 -5.15
C SER A 189 -8.72 26.86 -3.89
N GLN A 190 -9.18 27.33 -2.73
CA GLN A 190 -8.89 26.67 -1.45
C GLN A 190 -9.69 25.38 -1.20
N GLN A 191 -10.43 24.87 -2.20
CA GLN A 191 -11.26 23.66 -2.17
C GLN A 191 -11.16 22.96 -3.53
N SER A 192 -11.11 21.63 -3.53
CA SER A 192 -11.21 20.80 -4.75
C SER A 192 -12.65 20.72 -5.23
N GLN A 193 -12.87 20.20 -6.44
CA GLN A 193 -14.22 19.94 -6.96
C GLN A 193 -14.92 18.82 -6.20
N TRP A 194 -14.27 17.66 -6.13
CA TRP A 194 -14.71 16.54 -5.31
C TRP A 194 -14.14 16.69 -3.92
N PHE A 195 -14.89 16.30 -2.90
CA PHE A 195 -14.46 16.42 -1.50
C PHE A 195 -15.09 15.33 -0.63
N GLY A 196 -14.72 15.35 0.65
CA GLY A 196 -15.07 14.31 1.60
C GLY A 196 -13.99 13.25 1.75
N PRO A 197 -14.17 12.31 2.69
CA PRO A 197 -13.16 11.29 3.02
C PRO A 197 -12.93 10.28 1.88
N ASP A 198 -13.91 10.12 0.99
CA ASP A 198 -13.92 9.18 -0.12
C ASP A 198 -14.20 9.85 -1.47
N CYS A 199 -14.13 11.19 -1.53
CA CYS A 199 -14.41 11.98 -2.73
C CYS A 199 -15.80 11.75 -3.36
N SER A 200 -16.79 11.33 -2.56
CA SER A 200 -18.16 11.09 -3.04
C SER A 200 -19.02 12.35 -3.13
N MET A 201 -18.55 13.48 -2.58
CA MET A 201 -19.30 14.73 -2.55
C MET A 201 -18.73 15.73 -3.56
N LEU A 202 -19.62 16.48 -4.22
CA LEU A 202 -19.31 17.44 -5.28
C LEU A 202 -19.70 18.84 -4.85
N HIS A 203 -18.74 19.76 -4.82
CA HIS A 203 -19.03 21.17 -4.62
C HIS A 203 -19.92 21.72 -5.73
N CYS A 204 -20.82 22.63 -5.36
CA CYS A 204 -21.73 23.27 -6.29
C CYS A 204 -21.06 24.41 -7.06
N PRO A 205 -21.68 24.96 -8.12
CA PRO A 205 -21.19 26.17 -8.75
C PRO A 205 -20.95 27.30 -7.74
N SER A 206 -19.71 27.79 -7.73
CA SER A 206 -19.30 28.91 -6.87
C SER A 206 -19.82 30.23 -7.40
N GLY A 207 -20.02 31.20 -6.51
CA GLY A 207 -20.29 32.58 -6.90
C GLY A 207 -20.24 33.54 -5.71
N ASP A 208 -20.22 34.83 -6.02
CA ASP A 208 -20.28 35.91 -5.03
C ASP A 208 -21.71 36.08 -4.52
N ASP A 209 -21.89 36.50 -3.28
CA ASP A 209 -23.21 36.77 -2.73
C ASP A 209 -23.72 38.15 -3.21
N PRO A 210 -24.78 38.23 -4.05
CA PRO A 210 -25.21 39.49 -4.63
C PRO A 210 -25.84 40.48 -3.63
N MET A 211 -26.00 40.10 -2.35
CA MET A 211 -26.57 40.97 -1.32
C MET A 211 -25.53 41.55 -0.37
N THR A 212 -24.26 41.17 -0.50
CA THR A 212 -23.18 41.69 0.33
C THR A 212 -22.27 42.60 -0.50
N ALA A 213 -21.54 43.48 0.20
CA ALA A 213 -20.47 44.27 -0.43
C ALA A 213 -19.09 43.59 -0.29
N VAL A 214 -19.05 42.47 0.44
CA VAL A 214 -17.86 41.64 0.59
C VAL A 214 -17.81 40.73 -0.63
N VAL A 215 -16.62 40.52 -1.19
CA VAL A 215 -16.45 39.54 -2.27
C VAL A 215 -16.07 38.22 -1.63
N GLU A 216 -17.03 37.34 -1.35
CA GLU A 216 -16.78 36.09 -0.64
C GLU A 216 -15.90 35.12 -1.43
N THR A 217 -15.83 35.27 -2.76
CA THR A 217 -14.94 34.46 -3.60
C THR A 217 -13.47 34.89 -3.53
N ASN A 218 -13.14 35.97 -2.82
CA ASN A 218 -11.76 36.45 -2.65
C ASN A 218 -11.14 35.88 -1.37
N CYS A 219 -10.13 35.02 -1.52
CA CYS A 219 -9.46 34.35 -0.42
C CYS A 219 -8.08 34.94 -0.06
N VAL A 220 -7.75 36.14 -0.53
CA VAL A 220 -6.50 36.82 -0.16
C VAL A 220 -6.47 37.07 1.35
N GLY A 221 -5.48 36.50 2.04
CA GLY A 221 -5.35 36.62 3.49
C GLY A 221 -6.33 35.75 4.30
N VAL A 222 -7.13 34.91 3.64
CA VAL A 222 -8.08 34.00 4.28
C VAL A 222 -7.41 32.66 4.55
N THR A 223 -7.52 32.17 5.78
CA THR A 223 -7.02 30.84 6.17
C THR A 223 -7.84 29.74 5.52
N ALA A 224 -7.18 28.82 4.83
CA ALA A 224 -7.83 27.68 4.19
C ALA A 224 -8.48 26.73 5.21
N PRO A 225 -9.55 26.01 4.83
CA PRO A 225 -10.15 24.99 5.66
C PRO A 225 -9.12 24.02 6.25
N GLY A 226 -9.21 23.80 7.56
CA GLY A 226 -8.25 22.97 8.32
C GLY A 226 -6.98 23.69 8.77
N GLY A 227 -6.80 24.98 8.45
CA GLY A 227 -5.85 25.86 9.14
C GLY A 227 -4.38 25.75 8.71
N GLY A 228 -4.07 24.99 7.66
CA GLY A 228 -2.68 24.70 7.24
C GLY A 228 -1.97 25.83 6.50
N GLY A 229 -2.73 26.76 5.92
CA GLY A 229 -2.18 27.86 5.11
C GLY A 229 -3.17 28.99 4.87
N VAL A 230 -2.67 30.09 4.30
CA VAL A 230 -3.41 31.33 4.05
C VAL A 230 -3.31 31.67 2.57
N GLY A 231 -4.43 32.08 1.96
CA GLY A 231 -4.47 32.46 0.56
C GLY A 231 -3.56 33.65 0.25
N GLY A 232 -2.73 33.49 -0.79
CA GLY A 232 -1.90 34.56 -1.34
C GLY A 232 -2.70 35.50 -2.24
N THR A 233 -2.00 36.42 -2.91
CA THR A 233 -2.60 37.34 -3.89
C THR A 233 -3.38 36.57 -4.96
N ASP A 234 -4.59 37.04 -5.27
CA ASP A 234 -5.52 36.46 -6.26
C ASP A 234 -5.96 35.01 -5.99
N ASN A 235 -5.84 34.51 -4.76
CA ASN A 235 -6.38 33.21 -4.37
C ASN A 235 -7.90 33.25 -4.22
N LEU A 236 -8.58 32.15 -4.58
CA LEU A 236 -10.03 32.08 -4.71
C LEU A 236 -10.65 31.24 -3.58
N CYS A 237 -11.72 31.76 -3.00
CA CYS A 237 -12.59 30.96 -2.16
C CYS A 237 -13.63 30.26 -3.03
N HIS A 238 -14.04 29.07 -2.59
CA HIS A 238 -15.18 28.38 -3.16
C HIS A 238 -16.41 28.64 -2.28
N VAL A 239 -17.46 29.19 -2.87
CA VAL A 239 -18.69 29.61 -2.17
C VAL A 239 -19.88 28.93 -2.85
N ASP A 240 -20.26 27.77 -2.33
CA ASP A 240 -21.36 26.97 -2.88
C ASP A 240 -22.63 27.82 -3.02
N CYS A 241 -23.18 27.86 -4.24
CA CYS A 241 -24.45 28.52 -4.53
C CYS A 241 -24.53 29.99 -4.09
N SER A 242 -23.42 30.73 -4.10
CA SER A 242 -23.38 32.16 -3.73
C SER A 242 -23.94 32.48 -2.34
N ASN A 243 -23.97 31.52 -1.41
CA ASN A 243 -24.71 31.62 -0.14
C ASN A 243 -26.22 31.93 -0.32
N ARG A 244 -26.76 31.72 -1.51
CA ARG A 244 -28.14 32.03 -1.93
C ARG A 244 -28.89 30.83 -2.49
N GLY A 245 -28.42 29.64 -2.14
CA GLY A 245 -29.12 28.40 -2.37
C GLY A 245 -28.62 27.30 -1.45
N ILE A 246 -29.25 26.14 -1.56
CA ILE A 246 -28.80 24.90 -0.92
C ILE A 246 -28.11 24.06 -1.99
N CYS A 247 -26.91 23.58 -1.68
CA CYS A 247 -26.18 22.66 -2.53
C CYS A 247 -26.63 21.21 -2.28
N ASP A 248 -26.97 20.48 -3.33
CA ASP A 248 -27.01 19.02 -3.28
C ASP A 248 -25.62 18.47 -3.61
N TYR A 249 -24.88 18.08 -2.57
CA TYR A 249 -23.51 17.58 -2.71
C TYR A 249 -23.40 16.23 -3.44
N SER A 250 -24.50 15.54 -3.73
CA SER A 250 -24.45 14.32 -4.55
C SER A 250 -24.45 14.60 -6.05
N SER A 251 -25.02 15.73 -6.47
CA SER A 251 -25.15 16.14 -7.87
C SER A 251 -24.36 17.40 -8.23
N GLY A 252 -23.96 18.20 -7.23
CA GLY A 252 -23.37 19.51 -7.42
C GLY A 252 -24.38 20.56 -7.91
N GLU A 253 -25.69 20.34 -7.75
CA GLU A 253 -26.73 21.27 -8.22
C GLU A 253 -27.21 22.22 -7.10
N CYS A 254 -27.40 23.49 -7.45
CA CYS A 254 -27.93 24.51 -6.54
C CYS A 254 -29.45 24.63 -6.61
N SER A 255 -30.10 24.55 -5.45
CA SER A 255 -31.50 24.97 -5.27
C SER A 255 -31.55 26.39 -4.71
N CYS A 256 -31.78 27.39 -5.58
CA CYS A 256 -31.75 28.80 -5.19
C CYS A 256 -32.91 29.22 -4.28
N PHE A 257 -32.62 30.12 -3.35
CA PHE A 257 -33.63 30.74 -2.50
C PHE A 257 -34.53 31.69 -3.31
N PRO A 258 -35.75 31.98 -2.84
CA PRO A 258 -36.65 32.91 -3.52
C PRO A 258 -36.00 34.27 -3.78
N GLY A 259 -36.15 34.76 -5.02
CA GLY A 259 -35.53 36.01 -5.47
C GLY A 259 -34.14 35.85 -6.08
N PHE A 260 -33.56 34.65 -6.09
CA PHE A 260 -32.26 34.35 -6.68
C PHE A 260 -32.39 33.30 -7.79
N TYR A 261 -31.56 33.41 -8.83
CA TYR A 261 -31.55 32.47 -9.96
C TYR A 261 -30.14 32.32 -10.57
N GLY A 262 -30.04 31.43 -11.56
CA GLY A 262 -28.79 31.02 -12.19
C GLY A 262 -28.26 29.72 -11.59
N SER A 263 -27.26 29.11 -12.23
CA SER A 263 -26.70 27.82 -11.81
C SER A 263 -25.98 27.87 -10.46
N ASN A 264 -25.56 29.06 -10.02
CA ASN A 264 -24.90 29.32 -8.74
C ASN A 264 -25.70 30.27 -7.84
N CYS A 265 -26.93 30.63 -8.20
CA CYS A 265 -27.77 31.57 -7.42
C CYS A 265 -27.20 32.99 -7.22
N ALA A 266 -26.22 33.41 -8.03
CA ALA A 266 -25.59 34.72 -7.91
C ALA A 266 -26.43 35.89 -8.47
N SER A 267 -27.56 35.62 -9.14
CA SER A 267 -28.33 36.65 -9.84
C SER A 267 -29.66 36.95 -9.14
N LEU A 268 -29.98 38.24 -8.99
CA LEU A 268 -31.25 38.72 -8.42
C LEU A 268 -32.36 38.71 -9.46
N SER A 269 -33.44 38.00 -9.17
CA SER A 269 -34.64 38.00 -10.01
C SER A 269 -35.16 39.43 -10.15
N PRO A 270 -35.41 39.91 -11.38
CA PRO A 270 -35.97 41.25 -11.59
C PRO A 270 -37.44 41.37 -11.21
N VAL A 271 -38.07 40.29 -10.73
CA VAL A 271 -39.50 40.24 -10.41
C VAL A 271 -39.68 40.16 -8.90
N THR A 272 -39.66 41.32 -8.25
CA THR A 272 -40.30 41.59 -6.94
C THR A 272 -41.34 42.67 -7.11
#